data_AF-A0A9D5VFC6-F1
#
_entry.id   AF-A0A9D5VFC6-F1
#
_cell.length_a   1.000
_cell.length_b   1.000
_cell.length_c   1.000
_cell.angle_alpha   90.00
_cell.angle_beta   90.00
_cell.angle_gamma   90.00
#
_symmetry.space_group_name_H-M   'P 1'
#
loop_
_entity.id
_entity.type
_entity.pdbx_description
1 polymer ?
#
loop_
_entity_poly.entity_id
_entity_poly.type
_entity_poly.pdbx_seq_one_letter_code
_entity_poly.pdbx_strand_id
1 'polypeptide(L)'
;MAGKCPFCGHRHMVARQVEYLYRFGERFMVVTDVPCLECEFCGERYFESTVLKRIEADFHAIQSTGKKPMRTIQVPVEAYSSL
;
A
#
# COMPACT_ATOMS: atom_id res chain seq x y z
N MET A 1 7.69 17.26 14.26
CA MET A 1 8.58 16.12 14.57
C MET A 1 8.87 15.40 13.25
N ALA A 2 9.88 15.85 12.51
CA ALA A 2 10.25 15.25 11.23
C ALA A 2 11.70 14.76 11.37
N GLY A 3 11.93 13.48 11.11
CA GLY A 3 13.25 12.87 11.15
C GLY A 3 13.27 11.55 11.89
N LYS A 4 12.69 11.46 13.10
CA LYS A 4 12.73 10.21 13.88
C LYS A 4 11.62 9.25 13.49
N CYS A 5 11.98 8.04 13.09
CA CYS A 5 11.08 6.90 12.92
C CYS A 5 10.37 6.60 14.25
N PRO A 6 9.04 6.67 14.32
CA PRO A 6 8.29 6.34 15.52
C PRO A 6 8.44 4.88 15.96
N PHE A 7 8.72 3.97 15.03
CA PHE A 7 8.88 2.54 15.31
C PHE A 7 10.27 2.18 15.87
N CYS A 8 11.35 2.42 15.12
CA CYS A 8 12.70 2.00 15.51
C CYS A 8 13.56 3.12 16.15
N GLY A 9 13.10 4.37 16.07
CA GLY A 9 13.81 5.52 16.62
C GLY A 9 14.99 6.05 15.80
N HIS A 10 15.28 5.46 14.63
CA HIS A 10 16.29 5.98 13.70
C HIS A 10 15.87 7.35 13.13
N ARG A 11 16.83 8.20 12.75
CA ARG A 11 16.57 9.62 12.40
C ARG A 11 16.43 9.90 10.89
N HIS A 12 16.34 8.86 10.09
CA HIS A 12 16.23 8.98 8.65
C HIS A 12 14.88 8.46 8.16
N MET A 13 13.95 9.40 7.96
CA MET A 13 12.68 9.21 7.28
C MET A 13 12.75 9.99 5.97
N VAL A 14 12.48 9.34 4.85
CA VAL A 14 12.58 9.93 3.52
C VAL A 14 11.25 9.81 2.77
N ALA A 15 10.92 10.79 1.95
CA ALA A 15 9.76 10.69 1.07
C ALA A 15 10.04 9.69 -0.05
N ARG A 16 9.13 8.74 -0.28
CA ARG A 16 9.19 7.76 -1.37
C ARG A 16 7.85 7.57 -2.05
N GLN A 17 7.90 7.01 -3.24
CA GLN A 17 6.76 6.46 -3.95
C GLN A 17 6.91 4.94 -3.97
N VAL A 18 5.90 4.23 -3.48
CA VAL A 18 5.99 2.78 -3.27
C VAL A 18 4.76 2.07 -3.85
N GLU A 19 4.89 0.77 -4.07
CA GLU A 19 3.75 -0.10 -4.29
C GLU A 19 3.02 -0.36 -2.97
N TYR A 20 1.69 -0.28 -2.99
CA TYR A 20 0.81 -0.55 -1.86
C TYR A 20 -0.22 -1.61 -2.25
N LEU A 21 -0.22 -2.74 -1.54
CA LEU A 21 -1.22 -3.79 -1.72
C LEU A 21 -2.40 -3.53 -0.78
N TYR A 22 -3.50 -3.03 -1.33
CA TYR A 22 -4.75 -2.91 -0.58
C TYR A 22 -5.53 -4.22 -0.64
N ARG A 23 -5.91 -4.75 0.51
CA ARG A 23 -6.68 -5.99 0.65
C ARG A 23 -7.95 -5.72 1.45
N PHE A 24 -9.08 -6.19 0.93
CA PHE A 24 -10.34 -6.24 1.67
C PHE A 24 -11.00 -7.59 1.43
N GLY A 25 -11.03 -8.45 2.46
CA GLY A 25 -11.44 -9.85 2.33
C GLY A 25 -10.49 -10.64 1.43
N GLU A 26 -11.02 -11.25 0.37
CA GLU A 26 -10.25 -12.02 -0.64
C GLU A 26 -9.89 -11.18 -1.89
N ARG A 27 -10.26 -9.90 -1.89
CA ARG A 27 -10.04 -9.00 -3.02
C ARG A 27 -8.78 -8.16 -2.78
N PHE A 28 -8.01 -8.01 -3.84
CA PHE A 28 -6.76 -7.27 -3.83
C PHE A 28 -6.76 -6.18 -4.89
N MET A 29 -6.12 -5.06 -4.57
CA MET A 29 -5.78 -4.02 -5.52
C MET A 29 -4.34 -3.59 -5.29
N VAL A 30 -3.54 -3.67 -6.36
CA VAL A 30 -2.18 -3.15 -6.38
C VAL A 30 -2.24 -1.69 -6.78
N VAL A 31 -1.78 -0.80 -5.90
CA VAL A 31 -1.66 0.63 -6.17
C VAL A 31 -0.19 0.97 -6.32
N THR A 32 0.16 1.55 -7.45
CA THR A 32 1.54 1.98 -7.75
C THR A 32 1.73 3.45 -7.40
N ASP A 33 2.98 3.86 -7.21
CA ASP A 33 3.39 5.25 -6.99
C ASP A 33 2.70 5.92 -5.79
N VAL A 34 2.45 5.17 -4.71
CA VAL A 34 1.81 5.69 -3.50
C VAL A 34 2.82 6.50 -2.69
N PRO A 35 2.57 7.81 -2.43
CA PRO A 35 3.48 8.63 -1.66
C PRO A 35 3.45 8.26 -0.18
N CYS A 36 4.63 8.11 0.43
CA CYS A 36 4.79 7.82 1.85
C CYS A 36 6.10 8.41 2.41
N LEU A 37 6.24 8.39 3.73
CA LEU A 37 7.53 8.49 4.41
C LEU A 37 8.01 7.10 4.76
N GLU A 38 9.21 6.73 4.30
CA GLU A 38 9.85 5.44 4.59
C GLU A 38 11.07 5.65 5.50
N CYS A 39 11.22 4.81 6.52
CA CYS A 39 12.46 4.74 7.29
C CYS A 39 13.52 3.97 6.50
N GLU A 40 14.64 4.62 6.14
CA GLU A 40 15.69 3.94 5.37
C GLU A 40 16.42 2.84 6.15
N PHE A 41 16.25 2.79 7.47
CA PHE A 41 16.89 1.78 8.31
C PHE A 41 16.02 0.52 8.48
N CYS A 42 14.76 0.66 8.88
CA CYS A 42 13.89 -0.48 9.18
C CYS A 42 12.77 -0.72 8.15
N GLY A 43 12.62 0.16 7.16
CA GLY A 43 11.59 0.03 6.11
C GLY A 43 10.17 0.42 6.53
N GLU A 44 9.98 0.97 7.73
CA GLU A 44 8.65 1.38 8.20
C GLU A 44 8.08 2.50 7.33
N ARG A 45 6.80 2.41 6.96
CA ARG A 45 6.14 3.34 6.03
C ARG A 45 4.96 4.04 6.68
N TYR A 46 4.93 5.37 6.55
CA TYR A 46 3.82 6.20 7.00
C TYR A 46 3.13 6.85 5.81
N PHE A 47 1.82 6.65 5.74
CA PHE A 47 0.98 7.18 4.67
C PHE A 47 0.06 8.26 5.23
N GLU A 48 -0.15 9.31 4.45
CA GLU A 48 -1.15 10.32 4.79
C GLU A 48 -2.56 9.72 4.76
N SER A 49 -3.39 10.12 5.71
CA SER A 49 -4.77 9.58 5.81
C SER A 49 -5.59 9.86 4.55
N THR A 50 -5.35 10.97 3.86
CA THR A 50 -6.00 11.34 2.60
C THR A 50 -5.61 10.43 1.46
N VAL A 51 -4.36 9.95 1.42
CA VAL A 51 -3.86 8.99 0.44
C VAL A 51 -4.56 7.65 0.61
N LEU A 52 -4.63 7.15 1.85
CA LEU A 52 -5.29 5.87 2.16
C LEU A 52 -6.80 5.92 1.87
N LYS A 53 -7.49 7.01 2.25
CA LYS A 53 -8.92 7.20 1.95
C LYS A 53 -9.20 7.21 0.45
N ARG A 54 -8.30 7.77 -0.35
CA ARG A 54 -8.43 7.77 -1.82
C ARG A 54 -8.29 6.36 -2.38
N ILE A 55 -7.34 5.58 -1.86
CA ILE A 55 -7.16 4.17 -2.26
C ILE A 55 -8.41 3.35 -1.93
N GLU A 56 -8.94 3.50 -0.72
CA GLU A 56 -10.17 2.81 -0.28
C GLU A 56 -11.39 3.19 -1.14
N ALA A 57 -11.59 4.48 -1.41
CA ALA A 57 -12.67 4.94 -2.28
C ALA A 57 -12.56 4.36 -3.70
N ASP A 58 -11.35 4.29 -4.26
CA ASP A 58 -11.11 3.73 -5.58
C ASP A 58 -11.38 2.22 -5.62
N PHE A 59 -10.94 1.51 -4.58
CA PHE A 59 -11.23 0.09 -4.40
C PHE A 59 -12.74 -0.16 -4.40
N HIS A 60 -13.50 0.61 -3.61
CA HIS A 60 -14.96 0.48 -3.59
C HIS A 60 -15.60 0.81 -4.93
N ALA A 61 -15.11 1.81 -5.67
CA ALA A 61 -15.62 2.12 -7.00
C ALA A 61 -15.40 0.95 -7.98
N ILE A 62 -14.23 0.32 -7.96
CA ILE A 62 -13.95 -0.84 -8.80
C ILE A 62 -14.88 -2.00 -8.47
N GLN A 63 -15.14 -2.21 -7.18
CA GLN A 63 -15.87 -3.38 -6.71
C GLN A 63 -17.40 -3.26 -6.73
N SER A 64 -17.92 -2.05 -6.55
CA SER A 64 -19.36 -1.82 -6.35
C SER A 64 -20.01 -1.00 -7.45
N THR A 65 -19.27 -0.10 -8.11
CA THR A 65 -19.85 0.82 -9.10
C THR A 65 -19.47 0.46 -10.55
N GLY A 66 -18.68 -0.61 -10.74
CA GLY A 66 -18.29 -1.09 -12.07
C GLY A 66 -17.18 -0.27 -12.73
N LYS A 67 -16.45 0.55 -11.95
CA LYS A 67 -15.24 1.22 -12.45
C LYS A 67 -14.24 0.16 -12.95
N LYS A 68 -13.75 0.31 -14.18
CA LYS A 68 -12.71 -0.59 -14.71
C LYS A 68 -11.33 -0.22 -14.13
N PRO A 69 -10.53 -1.19 -13.66
CA PRO A 69 -9.15 -0.93 -13.26
C PRO A 69 -8.31 -0.56 -14.49
N MET A 70 -7.18 0.11 -14.26
CA MET A 70 -6.24 0.47 -15.34
C MET A 70 -5.68 -0.77 -16.05
N ARG A 71 -5.39 -1.82 -15.27
CA ARG A 71 -4.99 -3.15 -15.75
C ARG A 71 -5.32 -4.18 -14.69
N THR A 72 -5.41 -5.44 -15.10
CA THR A 72 -5.56 -6.59 -14.21
C THR A 72 -4.44 -7.58 -14.50
N ILE A 73 -3.92 -8.20 -13.44
CA ILE A 73 -2.94 -9.28 -13.53
C ILE A 73 -3.53 -10.53 -12.89
N GLN A 74 -3.14 -11.70 -13.40
CA GLN A 74 -3.43 -12.97 -12.73
C GLN A 74 -2.33 -13.25 -11.71
N VAL A 75 -2.70 -13.59 -10.48
CA VAL A 75 -1.76 -13.85 -9.39
C VAL A 75 -2.02 -15.26 -8.85
N PRO A 76 -1.05 -16.18 -8.93
CA PRO A 76 -1.20 -17.50 -8.34
C PRO A 76 -1.18 -17.41 -6.80
N VAL A 77 -1.90 -18.32 -6.14
CA VAL A 77 -1.99 -18.40 -4.69
C VAL A 77 -1.69 -19.83 -4.28
N GLU A 78 -0.56 -20.04 -3.61
CA GLU A 78 -0.10 -21.35 -3.17
C GLU A 78 -0.09 -21.41 -1.65
N ALA A 79 -0.52 -22.56 -1.09
CA ALA A 79 -0.30 -22.85 0.32
C ALA A 79 1.14 -23.32 0.52
N TYR A 80 1.85 -22.78 1.52
CA TYR A 80 3.24 -23.17 1.80
C TYR A 80 3.41 -24.69 2.01
N SER A 81 2.39 -25.36 2.56
CA SER A 81 2.38 -26.82 2.73
C SER A 81 2.27 -27.62 1.42
N SER A 82 2.02 -26.96 0.30
CA SER A 82 1.85 -27.55 -1.04
C SER A 82 2.98 -27.17 -2.00
N LEU A 83 3.97 -26.39 -1.53
CA LEU A 83 5.23 -26.11 -2.24
C LEU A 83 6.20 -27.29 -2.06
#